data_AF-A0A818D9H2-F1
#
_entry.id   AF-A0A818D9H2-F1
#
_cell.length_a   1.000
_cell.length_b   1.000
_cell.length_c   1.000
_cell.angle_alpha   90.00
_cell.angle_beta   90.00
_cell.angle_gamma   90.00
#
_symmetry.space_group_name_H-M   'P 1'
#
loop_
_entity.id
_entity.type
_entity.pdbx_description
1 polymer ?
#
loop_
_entity_poly.entity_id
_entity_poly.type
_entity_poly.pdbx_seq_one_letter_code
_entity_poly.pdbx_strand_id
1 'polypeptide(L)'
;MVNKDYYAILGVSRIATDDEIKRAYKQKALKYHPDKNRDDIDAEKKFTDIREAYELLSDHYKRSLYDRFGSDDIRNYFNADSRGSFRDSFSTGNYNSSYGTDAAYDAVHNYFVRSKDPTTFFDLYVTLEEIDKGAIRKLKVTRKRFNAELNAVEKDEKVLEIPIKPGWKEGTKITFENEGDEQDQNTIAGDIVFIIRDKPHPIFERSNSDIICRVKLTLKQALLGTLIVIPFLDSTKPPYQLRTFDEIITPQTEKRFPNEGLPYPKDPTKRGDLIIKFEILFPKSLNSQQSTFAESYFPNSLDFYQPYDSVLHTTIIDRTKQQQQQQTPPTQHQSSSTTPLKSQSSSNTTNNSSNNNNNNNNNNNNNNNNSKSPHRHSANNGCHKSPAPNSPNQPKSASVRIPPPVPPRTTSTSYTGTYANDAVF
;
A
#
# COMPACT_ATOMS: atom_id res chain seq x y z
N MET A 1 -30.70 -48.62 -24.92
CA MET A 1 -29.60 -48.62 -23.92
C MET A 1 -30.22 -48.41 -22.54
N VAL A 2 -29.48 -48.52 -21.44
CA VAL A 2 -30.02 -48.36 -20.08
C VAL A 2 -29.51 -47.04 -19.50
N ASN A 3 -30.43 -46.09 -19.31
CA ASN A 3 -30.16 -44.82 -18.66
C ASN A 3 -29.73 -45.08 -17.20
N LYS A 4 -28.56 -44.59 -16.79
CA LYS A 4 -27.99 -44.81 -15.46
C LYS A 4 -28.42 -43.69 -14.52
N ASP A 5 -29.09 -44.03 -13.42
CA ASP A 5 -29.31 -43.10 -12.31
C ASP A 5 -28.08 -43.05 -11.39
N TYR A 6 -27.20 -42.06 -11.60
CA TYR A 6 -25.96 -41.92 -10.82
C TYR A 6 -26.23 -41.53 -9.36
N TYR A 7 -27.34 -40.84 -9.07
CA TYR A 7 -27.74 -40.54 -7.70
C TYR A 7 -28.19 -41.80 -6.97
N ALA A 8 -28.92 -42.69 -7.63
CA ALA A 8 -29.26 -44.02 -7.09
C ALA A 8 -28.01 -44.92 -6.92
N ILE A 9 -27.07 -44.88 -7.87
CA ILE A 9 -25.79 -45.63 -7.80
C ILE A 9 -24.97 -45.17 -6.59
N LEU A 10 -24.86 -43.86 -6.32
CA LEU A 10 -24.24 -43.36 -5.07
C LEU A 10 -25.16 -43.49 -3.85
N GLY A 11 -26.48 -43.61 -4.01
CA GLY A 11 -27.47 -43.75 -2.94
C GLY A 11 -27.75 -42.44 -2.20
N VAL A 12 -27.79 -41.33 -2.94
CA VAL A 12 -27.98 -39.97 -2.43
C VAL A 12 -29.16 -39.29 -3.14
N SER A 13 -29.67 -38.19 -2.59
CA SER A 13 -30.74 -37.41 -3.23
C SER A 13 -30.21 -36.62 -4.44
N ARG A 14 -31.09 -36.29 -5.39
CA ARG A 14 -30.77 -35.39 -6.51
C ARG A 14 -30.35 -33.99 -6.04
N ILE A 15 -30.90 -33.55 -4.90
CA ILE A 15 -30.54 -32.28 -4.22
C ILE A 15 -29.39 -32.42 -3.20
N ALA A 16 -28.67 -33.56 -3.17
CA ALA A 16 -27.60 -33.77 -2.19
C ALA A 16 -26.44 -32.78 -2.37
N THR A 17 -25.81 -32.41 -1.27
CA THR A 17 -24.61 -31.57 -1.26
C THR A 17 -23.38 -32.34 -1.73
N ASP A 18 -22.37 -31.64 -2.24
CA ASP A 18 -21.14 -32.27 -2.76
C ASP A 18 -20.39 -33.04 -1.67
N ASP A 19 -20.52 -32.60 -0.42
CA ASP A 19 -19.93 -33.26 0.75
C ASP A 19 -20.67 -34.57 1.10
N GLU A 20 -21.98 -34.67 0.86
CA GLU A 20 -22.74 -35.92 0.98
C GLU A 20 -22.40 -36.89 -0.15
N ILE A 21 -22.29 -36.41 -1.39
CA ILE A 21 -21.84 -37.18 -2.57
C ILE A 21 -20.45 -37.79 -2.31
N LYS A 22 -19.52 -36.98 -1.79
CA LYS A 22 -18.15 -37.38 -1.41
C LYS A 22 -18.11 -38.39 -0.26
N ARG A 23 -18.98 -38.24 0.75
CA ARG A 23 -19.13 -39.20 1.85
C ARG A 23 -19.70 -40.54 1.35
N ALA A 24 -20.73 -40.51 0.52
CA ALA A 24 -21.37 -41.69 -0.06
C ALA A 24 -20.44 -42.47 -0.99
N TYR A 25 -19.71 -41.78 -1.87
CA TYR A 25 -18.66 -42.38 -2.69
C TYR A 25 -17.59 -43.06 -1.81
N LYS A 26 -17.05 -42.37 -0.80
CA LYS A 26 -16.02 -42.94 0.09
C LYS A 26 -16.51 -44.21 0.80
N GLN A 27 -17.76 -44.25 1.24
CA GLN A 27 -18.36 -45.45 1.86
C GLN A 27 -18.52 -46.59 0.85
N LYS A 28 -19.08 -46.33 -0.33
CA LYS A 28 -19.34 -47.36 -1.35
C LYS A 28 -18.05 -47.88 -2.00
N ALA A 29 -17.09 -47.01 -2.29
CA ALA A 29 -15.76 -47.38 -2.80
C ALA A 29 -14.98 -48.24 -1.78
N LEU A 30 -15.08 -47.95 -0.47
CA LEU A 30 -14.45 -48.78 0.58
C LEU A 30 -15.12 -50.15 0.76
N LYS A 31 -16.40 -50.27 0.41
CA LYS A 31 -17.19 -51.52 0.45
C LYS A 31 -16.86 -52.42 -0.74
N TYR A 32 -16.91 -51.88 -1.96
CA TYR A 32 -16.71 -52.65 -3.20
C TYR A 32 -15.28 -52.58 -3.78
N HIS A 33 -14.29 -52.18 -2.96
CA HIS A 33 -12.90 -52.07 -3.41
C HIS A 33 -12.38 -53.43 -3.93
N PRO A 34 -11.67 -53.48 -5.08
CA PRO A 34 -11.21 -54.74 -5.67
C PRO A 34 -10.33 -55.55 -4.72
N ASP A 35 -9.40 -54.91 -3.98
CA ASP A 35 -8.56 -55.64 -3.00
C ASP A 35 -9.31 -56.40 -1.90
N LYS A 36 -10.56 -56.01 -1.61
CA LYS A 36 -11.40 -56.66 -0.59
C LYS A 36 -12.39 -57.67 -1.16
N ASN A 37 -12.62 -57.63 -2.47
CA ASN A 37 -13.65 -58.40 -3.16
C ASN A 37 -13.06 -59.03 -4.43
N ARG A 38 -11.86 -59.61 -4.32
CA ARG A 38 -10.99 -59.98 -5.45
C ARG A 38 -11.60 -60.99 -6.43
N ASP A 39 -12.56 -61.78 -5.94
CA ASP A 39 -13.24 -62.84 -6.70
C ASP A 39 -14.71 -62.48 -7.06
N ASP A 40 -15.19 -61.28 -6.70
CA ASP A 40 -16.55 -60.81 -6.98
C ASP A 40 -16.59 -59.85 -8.18
N ILE A 41 -16.88 -60.42 -9.35
CA ILE A 41 -17.04 -59.71 -10.63
C ILE A 41 -18.16 -58.65 -10.56
N ASP A 42 -19.21 -58.90 -9.77
CA ASP A 42 -20.28 -57.94 -9.57
C ASP A 42 -19.86 -56.79 -8.63
N ALA A 43 -18.92 -57.01 -7.69
CA ALA A 43 -18.31 -55.93 -6.91
C ALA A 43 -17.42 -55.04 -7.79
N GLU A 44 -16.61 -55.60 -8.68
CA GLU A 44 -15.80 -54.83 -9.64
C GLU A 44 -16.68 -53.95 -10.55
N LYS A 45 -17.78 -54.53 -11.07
CA LYS A 45 -18.77 -53.80 -11.86
C LYS A 45 -19.44 -52.67 -11.07
N LYS A 46 -19.90 -52.95 -9.84
CA LYS A 46 -20.47 -51.93 -8.94
C LYS A 46 -19.44 -50.83 -8.64
N PHE A 47 -18.18 -51.17 -8.39
CA PHE A 47 -17.10 -50.20 -8.13
C PHE A 47 -16.87 -49.29 -9.34
N THR A 48 -16.92 -49.84 -10.55
CA THR A 48 -16.85 -49.09 -11.81
C THR A 48 -18.02 -48.12 -11.95
N ASP A 49 -19.26 -48.58 -11.72
CA ASP A 49 -20.46 -47.72 -11.75
C ASP A 49 -20.42 -46.63 -10.66
N ILE A 50 -19.95 -46.94 -9.45
CA ILE A 50 -19.78 -46.00 -8.33
C ILE A 50 -18.72 -44.94 -8.64
N ARG A 51 -17.63 -45.32 -9.31
CA ARG A 51 -16.57 -44.41 -9.76
C ARG A 51 -17.09 -43.46 -10.84
N GLU A 52 -17.80 -43.98 -11.84
CA GLU A 52 -18.45 -43.18 -12.88
C GLU A 52 -19.45 -42.18 -12.29
N ALA A 53 -20.30 -42.64 -11.37
CA ALA A 53 -21.27 -41.80 -10.68
C ALA A 53 -20.59 -40.67 -9.88
N TYR A 54 -19.47 -40.95 -9.20
CA TYR A 54 -18.73 -39.91 -8.49
C TYR A 54 -18.03 -38.94 -9.44
N GLU A 55 -17.43 -39.40 -10.55
CA GLU A 55 -16.78 -38.49 -11.50
C GLU A 55 -17.78 -37.51 -12.13
N LEU A 56 -19.01 -37.96 -12.39
CA LEU A 56 -20.07 -37.12 -12.94
C LEU A 56 -20.77 -36.23 -11.90
N LEU A 57 -20.90 -36.67 -10.64
CA LEU A 57 -21.62 -35.93 -9.59
C LEU A 57 -20.73 -35.09 -8.66
N SER A 58 -19.41 -35.31 -8.64
CA SER A 58 -18.46 -34.51 -7.82
C SER A 58 -18.00 -33.22 -8.48
N ASP A 59 -18.24 -33.08 -9.78
CA ASP A 59 -17.98 -31.89 -10.57
C ASP A 59 -19.29 -31.19 -10.90
N HIS A 60 -19.43 -29.91 -10.53
CA HIS A 60 -20.68 -29.14 -10.66
C HIS A 60 -21.09 -28.93 -12.14
N TYR A 61 -20.16 -28.99 -13.10
CA TYR A 61 -20.48 -28.90 -14.53
C TYR A 61 -20.96 -30.25 -15.09
N LYS A 62 -20.23 -31.34 -14.84
CA LYS A 62 -20.68 -32.69 -15.22
C LYS A 62 -22.04 -33.03 -14.59
N ARG A 63 -22.27 -32.59 -13.34
CA ARG A 63 -23.53 -32.75 -12.61
C ARG A 63 -24.67 -31.94 -13.24
N SER A 64 -24.45 -30.66 -13.56
CA SER A 64 -25.49 -29.82 -14.16
C SER A 64 -25.86 -30.25 -15.57
N LEU A 65 -24.91 -30.78 -16.35
CA LEU A 65 -25.22 -31.49 -17.59
C LEU A 65 -26.10 -32.71 -17.30
N TYR A 66 -25.75 -33.53 -16.30
CA TYR A 66 -26.47 -34.77 -15.98
C TYR A 66 -27.91 -34.54 -15.52
N ASP A 67 -28.14 -33.50 -14.73
CA ASP A 67 -29.49 -33.09 -14.33
C ASP A 67 -30.31 -32.53 -15.51
N ARG A 68 -29.66 -32.02 -16.57
CA ARG A 68 -30.31 -31.40 -17.74
C ARG A 68 -30.54 -32.36 -18.93
N PHE A 69 -29.63 -33.30 -19.17
CA PHE A 69 -29.59 -34.14 -20.37
C PHE A 69 -29.61 -35.66 -20.08
N GLY A 70 -29.44 -36.10 -18.83
CA GLY A 70 -29.38 -37.51 -18.45
C GLY A 70 -28.09 -38.23 -18.89
N SER A 71 -28.02 -39.55 -18.71
CA SER A 71 -26.77 -40.30 -18.93
C SER A 71 -26.34 -40.49 -20.38
N ASP A 72 -27.29 -40.40 -21.31
CA ASP A 72 -27.13 -40.97 -22.65
C ASP A 72 -26.49 -39.96 -23.61
N ASP A 73 -26.97 -38.71 -23.65
CA ASP A 73 -26.33 -37.63 -24.42
C ASP A 73 -24.97 -37.22 -23.85
N ILE A 74 -24.76 -37.33 -22.54
CA ILE A 74 -23.48 -36.98 -21.89
C ILE A 74 -22.35 -37.89 -22.31
N ARG A 75 -22.66 -39.19 -22.49
CA ARG A 75 -21.70 -40.12 -23.11
C ARG A 75 -21.31 -39.64 -24.50
N ASN A 76 -22.24 -39.14 -25.31
CA ASN A 76 -21.92 -38.65 -26.64
C ASN A 76 -21.13 -37.33 -26.58
N TYR A 77 -21.54 -36.39 -25.73
CA TYR A 77 -20.91 -35.08 -25.56
C TYR A 77 -19.43 -35.17 -25.18
N PHE A 78 -19.09 -36.06 -24.23
CA PHE A 78 -17.69 -36.29 -23.82
C PHE A 78 -16.90 -37.28 -24.70
N ASN A 79 -17.52 -37.97 -25.66
CA ASN A 79 -16.82 -38.80 -26.66
C ASN A 79 -16.64 -38.12 -28.01
N ALA A 80 -17.35 -37.02 -28.29
CA ALA A 80 -17.32 -36.36 -29.60
C ALA A 80 -16.03 -35.57 -29.87
N ASP A 81 -15.40 -34.98 -28.84
CA ASP A 81 -14.23 -34.11 -29.01
C ASP A 81 -12.93 -34.75 -28.48
N SER A 82 -12.30 -35.52 -29.39
CA SER A 82 -10.88 -35.89 -29.39
C SER A 82 -10.28 -36.67 -28.21
N ARG A 83 -9.92 -37.93 -28.47
CA ARG A 83 -8.77 -38.66 -27.85
C ARG A 83 -8.80 -38.92 -26.33
N GLY A 84 -9.93 -38.76 -25.64
CA GLY A 84 -10.07 -38.97 -24.20
C GLY A 84 -11.01 -40.11 -23.80
N SER A 85 -10.77 -41.36 -24.25
CA SER A 85 -11.60 -42.51 -23.84
C SER A 85 -11.68 -42.64 -22.31
N PHE A 86 -12.90 -42.54 -21.77
CA PHE A 86 -13.23 -42.66 -20.34
C PHE A 86 -12.65 -43.92 -19.66
N ARG A 87 -12.37 -44.96 -20.45
CA ARG A 87 -11.82 -46.25 -19.98
C ARG A 87 -10.29 -46.28 -19.90
N ASP A 88 -9.59 -45.50 -20.72
CA ASP A 88 -8.17 -45.73 -20.99
C ASP A 88 -7.23 -44.82 -20.20
N SER A 89 -7.71 -43.64 -19.78
CA SER A 89 -6.93 -42.61 -19.03
C SER A 89 -6.48 -43.04 -17.62
N PHE A 90 -6.72 -44.29 -17.22
CA PHE A 90 -6.28 -44.88 -15.95
C PHE A 90 -5.66 -46.28 -16.07
N SER A 91 -5.63 -46.88 -17.26
CA SER A 91 -5.02 -48.21 -17.47
C SER A 91 -3.54 -48.11 -17.88
N THR A 92 -3.14 -47.01 -18.52
CA THR A 92 -1.76 -46.75 -18.93
C THR A 92 -1.32 -45.37 -18.45
N GLY A 93 -0.40 -45.31 -17.49
CA GLY A 93 0.08 -44.07 -16.87
C GLY A 93 1.01 -43.23 -17.78
N ASN A 94 0.50 -42.76 -18.91
CA ASN A 94 1.28 -42.08 -19.95
C ASN A 94 1.00 -40.56 -20.01
N TYR A 95 1.64 -39.80 -19.13
CA TYR A 95 1.63 -38.33 -19.16
C TYR A 95 2.50 -37.78 -20.31
N ASN A 96 2.05 -37.88 -21.56
CA ASN A 96 2.62 -37.09 -22.67
C ASN A 96 1.76 -37.03 -23.96
N SER A 97 0.99 -35.95 -24.12
CA SER A 97 0.77 -35.24 -25.39
C SER A 97 0.35 -33.81 -25.00
N SER A 98 1.08 -32.73 -25.28
CA SER A 98 1.80 -32.33 -26.49
C SER A 98 0.83 -31.91 -27.61
N TYR A 99 0.60 -30.58 -27.65
CA TYR A 99 -0.05 -29.74 -28.67
C TYR A 99 -1.48 -30.08 -29.15
N GLY A 100 -2.42 -29.13 -28.97
CA GLY A 100 -3.32 -28.79 -30.08
C GLY A 100 -4.79 -28.37 -29.86
N THR A 101 -5.34 -28.27 -28.64
CA THR A 101 -6.82 -28.09 -28.47
C THR A 101 -7.27 -27.07 -27.42
N ASP A 102 -6.43 -26.09 -27.06
CA ASP A 102 -6.67 -25.21 -25.90
C ASP A 102 -7.88 -24.25 -26.05
N ALA A 103 -8.42 -24.04 -27.25
CA ALA A 103 -9.51 -23.08 -27.47
C ALA A 103 -10.91 -23.60 -27.08
N ALA A 104 -11.22 -24.88 -27.34
CA ALA A 104 -12.56 -25.43 -27.11
C ALA A 104 -12.77 -25.83 -25.64
N TYR A 105 -11.74 -26.38 -25.00
CA TYR A 105 -11.81 -26.85 -23.63
C TYR A 105 -12.01 -25.69 -22.63
N ASP A 106 -11.27 -24.58 -22.83
CA ASP A 106 -11.45 -23.33 -22.09
C ASP A 106 -12.81 -22.69 -22.35
N ALA A 107 -13.27 -22.63 -23.61
CA ALA A 107 -14.54 -22.01 -23.96
C ALA A 107 -15.72 -22.65 -23.22
N VAL A 108 -15.69 -23.96 -23.00
CA VAL A 108 -16.78 -24.69 -22.31
C VAL A 108 -16.59 -24.74 -20.79
N HIS A 109 -15.36 -24.80 -20.27
CA HIS A 109 -15.12 -24.69 -18.81
C HIS A 109 -15.54 -23.33 -18.25
N ASN A 110 -15.29 -22.25 -18.99
CA ASN A 110 -15.69 -20.90 -18.59
C ASN A 110 -17.22 -20.66 -18.56
N TYR A 111 -18.04 -21.59 -19.05
CA TYR A 111 -19.51 -21.47 -19.00
C TYR A 111 -20.14 -21.87 -17.66
N PHE A 112 -19.41 -22.59 -16.79
CA PHE A 112 -19.96 -23.13 -15.53
C PHE A 112 -19.07 -22.95 -14.30
N VAL A 113 -17.88 -22.34 -14.42
CA VAL A 113 -17.29 -21.63 -13.28
C VAL A 113 -18.25 -20.50 -12.90
N ARG A 114 -18.85 -20.57 -11.71
CA ARG A 114 -19.68 -19.47 -11.19
C ARG A 114 -18.84 -18.20 -11.17
N SER A 115 -19.14 -17.24 -12.04
CA SER A 115 -18.43 -15.96 -12.09
C SER A 115 -18.56 -15.26 -10.75
N LYS A 116 -17.46 -14.69 -10.25
CA LYS A 116 -17.51 -13.85 -9.05
C LYS A 116 -17.72 -12.40 -9.45
N ASP A 117 -18.67 -11.73 -8.80
CA ASP A 117 -18.92 -10.31 -9.00
C ASP A 117 -17.68 -9.46 -8.63
N PRO A 118 -17.49 -8.28 -9.23
CA PRO A 118 -16.25 -7.53 -9.09
C PRO A 118 -16.04 -7.00 -7.65
N THR A 119 -14.79 -7.05 -7.19
CA THR A 119 -14.38 -6.51 -5.90
C THR A 119 -14.68 -5.01 -5.81
N THR A 120 -15.44 -4.61 -4.79
CA THR A 120 -15.73 -3.20 -4.48
C THR A 120 -14.70 -2.67 -3.49
N PHE A 121 -14.08 -1.54 -3.81
CA PHE A 121 -13.04 -0.91 -2.98
C PHE A 121 -13.56 0.35 -2.27
N PHE A 122 -13.20 0.52 -1.00
CA PHE A 122 -13.52 1.71 -0.21
C PHE A 122 -12.26 2.25 0.51
N ASP A 123 -11.98 3.55 0.41
CA ASP A 123 -10.95 4.19 1.23
C ASP A 123 -11.49 4.44 2.66
N LEU A 124 -10.79 3.88 3.66
CA LEU A 124 -11.09 4.04 5.08
C LEU A 124 -10.12 5.05 5.70
N TYR A 125 -10.56 6.30 5.86
CA TYR A 125 -9.77 7.37 6.48
C TYR A 125 -9.73 7.23 8.01
N VAL A 126 -8.61 6.74 8.54
CA VAL A 126 -8.35 6.41 9.96
C VAL A 126 -7.50 7.51 10.60
N THR A 127 -7.76 7.88 11.86
CA THR A 127 -6.96 8.90 12.56
C THR A 127 -5.64 8.35 13.12
N LEU A 128 -4.66 9.21 13.39
CA LEU A 128 -3.38 8.76 13.94
C LEU A 128 -3.53 8.18 15.35
N GLU A 129 -4.52 8.63 16.12
CA GLU A 129 -4.86 8.11 17.45
C GLU A 129 -5.52 6.72 17.36
N GLU A 130 -6.37 6.49 16.35
CA GLU A 130 -6.91 5.16 16.01
C GLU A 130 -5.79 4.17 15.59
N ILE A 131 -4.72 4.66 14.95
CA ILE A 131 -3.55 3.85 14.54
C ILE A 131 -2.55 3.67 15.70
N ASP A 132 -2.47 4.59 16.65
CA ASP A 132 -1.64 4.46 17.85
C ASP A 132 -2.19 3.38 18.79
N LYS A 133 -3.47 3.51 19.16
CA LYS A 133 -4.08 2.72 20.23
C LYS A 133 -4.84 1.48 19.72
N GLY A 134 -5.13 1.45 18.42
CA GLY A 134 -6.03 0.48 17.81
C GLY A 134 -7.50 0.86 18.03
N ALA A 135 -8.37 0.42 17.11
CA ALA A 135 -9.79 0.73 17.14
C ALA A 135 -10.61 -0.39 16.48
N ILE A 136 -11.93 -0.38 16.67
CA ILE A 136 -12.88 -1.15 15.85
C ILE A 136 -13.86 -0.16 15.26
N ARG A 137 -13.87 -0.04 13.92
CA ARG A 137 -14.80 0.87 13.22
C ARG A 137 -15.91 0.08 12.58
N LYS A 138 -17.15 0.44 12.91
CA LYS A 138 -18.36 -0.15 12.33
C LYS A 138 -18.81 0.72 11.16
N LEU A 139 -18.76 0.19 9.93
CA LEU A 139 -19.19 0.89 8.72
C LEU A 139 -20.43 0.20 8.15
N LYS A 140 -21.47 0.97 7.86
CA LYS A 140 -22.64 0.51 7.11
C LYS A 140 -22.30 0.54 5.62
N VAL A 141 -22.39 -0.59 4.93
CA VAL A 141 -22.22 -0.69 3.49
C VAL A 141 -23.56 -1.07 2.86
N THR A 142 -23.99 -0.30 1.85
CA THR A 142 -25.09 -0.68 0.96
C THR A 142 -24.53 -1.47 -0.21
N ARG A 143 -25.17 -2.58 -0.55
CA ARG A 143 -24.76 -3.52 -1.61
C ARG A 143 -25.98 -4.03 -2.36
N LYS A 144 -25.77 -4.62 -3.53
CA LYS A 144 -26.80 -5.35 -4.27
C LYS A 144 -26.82 -6.82 -3.87
N ARG A 145 -28.00 -7.41 -3.72
CA ARG A 145 -28.18 -8.85 -3.48
C ARG A 145 -29.30 -9.42 -4.34
N PHE A 146 -29.05 -10.56 -4.96
CA PHE A 146 -30.06 -11.32 -5.67
C PHE A 146 -31.02 -11.98 -4.68
N ASN A 147 -32.30 -11.62 -4.74
CA ASN A 147 -33.38 -12.26 -4.00
C ASN A 147 -34.03 -13.33 -4.87
N ALA A 148 -33.84 -14.60 -4.50
CA ALA A 148 -34.35 -15.75 -5.26
C ALA A 148 -35.88 -15.93 -5.18
N GLU A 149 -36.56 -15.35 -4.20
CA GLU A 149 -38.03 -15.42 -4.10
C GLU A 149 -38.71 -14.43 -5.07
N LEU A 150 -38.08 -13.28 -5.29
CA LEU A 150 -38.55 -12.23 -6.20
C LEU A 150 -37.90 -12.30 -7.60
N ASN A 151 -36.89 -13.16 -7.77
CA ASN A 151 -36.03 -13.26 -8.96
C ASN A 151 -35.48 -11.88 -9.40
N ALA A 152 -35.04 -11.08 -8.43
CA ALA A 152 -34.71 -9.66 -8.61
C ALA A 152 -33.54 -9.24 -7.71
N VAL A 153 -32.84 -8.18 -8.09
CA VAL A 153 -31.71 -7.63 -7.32
C VAL A 153 -32.17 -6.48 -6.44
N GLU A 154 -32.07 -6.67 -5.13
CA GLU A 154 -32.46 -5.70 -4.11
C GLU A 154 -31.24 -5.00 -3.47
N LYS A 155 -31.48 -3.90 -2.75
CA LYS A 155 -30.44 -3.22 -1.97
C LYS A 155 -30.43 -3.73 -0.53
N ASP A 156 -29.38 -4.44 -0.17
CA ASP A 156 -29.10 -4.87 1.20
C ASP A 156 -28.15 -3.87 1.89
N GLU A 157 -28.22 -3.81 3.22
CA GLU A 157 -27.46 -2.88 4.05
C GLU A 157 -26.84 -3.58 5.26
N LYS A 158 -25.54 -3.87 5.18
CA LYS A 158 -24.82 -4.61 6.22
C LYS A 158 -23.83 -3.71 6.96
N VAL A 159 -23.77 -3.86 8.29
CA VAL A 159 -22.72 -3.24 9.12
C VAL A 159 -21.53 -4.20 9.19
N LEU A 160 -20.37 -3.75 8.72
CA LEU A 160 -19.11 -4.47 8.80
C LEU A 160 -18.24 -3.87 9.91
N GLU A 161 -17.64 -4.73 10.74
CA GLU A 161 -16.75 -4.32 11.82
C GLU A 161 -15.29 -4.49 11.38
N ILE A 162 -14.58 -3.37 11.25
CA ILE A 162 -13.20 -3.31 10.74
C ILE A 162 -12.25 -3.13 11.94
N PRO A 163 -11.50 -4.18 12.35
CA PRO A 163 -10.54 -4.09 13.44
C PRO A 163 -9.24 -3.44 12.95
N ILE A 164 -8.96 -2.23 13.43
CA ILE A 164 -7.76 -1.45 13.12
C ILE A 164 -6.70 -1.78 14.18
N LYS A 165 -5.61 -2.43 13.75
CA LYS A 165 -4.53 -2.84 14.65
C LYS A 165 -3.49 -1.72 14.81
N PRO A 166 -2.87 -1.58 16.00
CA PRO A 166 -1.82 -0.60 16.23
C PRO A 166 -0.70 -0.64 15.18
N GLY A 167 -0.28 0.53 14.71
CA GLY A 167 0.83 0.71 13.77
C GLY A 167 0.54 0.38 12.31
N TRP A 168 -0.69 -0.05 11.97
CA TRP A 168 -1.07 -0.35 10.59
C TRP A 168 -0.76 0.79 9.61
N LYS A 169 -0.17 0.45 8.46
CA LYS A 169 0.30 1.42 7.47
C LYS A 169 -0.82 1.87 6.54
N GLU A 170 -0.68 3.04 5.95
CA GLU A 170 -1.46 3.43 4.77
C GLU A 170 -1.36 2.36 3.68
N GLY A 171 -2.44 2.16 2.90
CA GLY A 171 -2.53 1.13 1.87
C GLY A 171 -2.78 -0.29 2.40
N THR A 172 -2.86 -0.51 3.72
CA THR A 172 -3.26 -1.80 4.30
C THR A 172 -4.67 -2.16 3.83
N LYS A 173 -4.84 -3.35 3.22
CA LYS A 173 -6.11 -3.84 2.70
C LYS A 173 -6.77 -4.80 3.68
N ILE A 174 -8.08 -4.63 3.90
CA ILE A 174 -8.93 -5.53 4.69
C ILE A 174 -10.03 -6.06 3.77
N THR A 175 -9.96 -7.35 3.45
CA THR A 175 -10.95 -8.04 2.59
C THR A 175 -12.05 -8.66 3.43
N PHE A 176 -13.29 -8.47 2.98
CA PHE A 176 -14.51 -9.08 3.49
C PHE A 176 -15.07 -9.96 2.36
N GLU A 177 -14.85 -11.27 2.49
CA GLU A 177 -15.06 -12.23 1.41
C GLU A 177 -16.55 -12.47 1.11
N ASN A 178 -16.92 -12.34 -0.17
CA ASN A 178 -18.28 -12.52 -0.68
C ASN A 178 -19.33 -11.55 -0.06
N GLU A 179 -18.89 -10.43 0.53
CA GLU A 179 -19.77 -9.44 1.18
C GLU A 179 -20.22 -8.29 0.26
N GLY A 180 -19.78 -8.24 -1.00
CA GLY A 180 -20.08 -7.19 -1.99
C GLY A 180 -21.41 -7.35 -2.74
N ASP A 181 -21.46 -6.86 -3.98
CA ASP A 181 -22.63 -7.01 -4.87
C ASP A 181 -22.79 -8.46 -5.35
N GLU A 182 -24.03 -8.87 -5.64
CA GLU A 182 -24.40 -10.19 -6.16
C GLU A 182 -25.56 -10.04 -7.17
N GLN A 183 -25.31 -10.32 -8.45
CA GLN A 183 -26.25 -10.08 -9.55
C GLN A 183 -27.27 -11.20 -9.78
N ASP A 184 -26.87 -12.47 -9.78
CA ASP A 184 -27.70 -13.61 -10.18
C ASP A 184 -27.46 -14.84 -9.29
N GLN A 185 -28.44 -15.76 -9.22
CA GLN A 185 -28.35 -17.03 -8.46
C GLN A 185 -27.13 -17.91 -8.78
N ASN A 186 -26.55 -17.75 -9.97
CA ASN A 186 -25.38 -18.51 -10.44
C ASN A 186 -24.06 -17.75 -10.26
N THR A 187 -24.10 -16.48 -9.87
CA THR A 187 -22.93 -15.61 -9.66
C THR A 187 -22.53 -15.70 -8.18
N ILE A 188 -21.24 -15.73 -7.87
CA ILE A 188 -20.75 -15.62 -6.49
C ILE A 188 -20.63 -14.14 -6.15
N ALA A 189 -21.19 -13.71 -5.03
CA ALA A 189 -21.07 -12.33 -4.57
C ALA A 189 -19.62 -11.83 -4.54
N GLY A 190 -19.41 -10.58 -4.94
CA GLY A 190 -18.10 -9.94 -4.97
C GLY A 190 -17.50 -9.72 -3.58
N ASP A 191 -16.23 -9.33 -3.53
CA ASP A 191 -15.57 -8.97 -2.28
C ASP A 191 -15.71 -7.48 -1.95
N ILE A 192 -15.72 -7.14 -0.66
CA ILE A 192 -15.51 -5.76 -0.21
C ILE A 192 -14.07 -5.64 0.30
N VAL A 193 -13.32 -4.65 -0.21
CA VAL A 193 -11.95 -4.37 0.25
C VAL A 193 -11.86 -2.93 0.76
N PHE A 194 -11.62 -2.78 2.06
CA PHE A 194 -11.27 -1.50 2.64
C PHE A 194 -9.76 -1.26 2.52
N ILE A 195 -9.37 -0.07 2.06
CA ILE A 195 -7.98 0.38 1.97
C ILE A 195 -7.78 1.45 3.04
N ILE A 196 -6.88 1.23 4.01
CA ILE A 196 -6.62 2.23 5.05
C ILE A 196 -5.91 3.44 4.45
N ARG A 197 -6.43 4.63 4.77
CA ARG A 197 -5.84 5.94 4.51
C ARG A 197 -5.62 6.66 5.83
N ASP A 198 -4.51 7.38 5.94
CA ASP A 198 -4.31 8.28 7.07
C ASP A 198 -5.23 9.51 6.88
N LYS A 199 -6.05 9.82 7.89
CA LYS A 199 -6.84 11.05 7.93
C LYS A 199 -5.88 12.22 8.24
N PRO A 200 -5.92 13.34 7.48
CA PRO A 200 -5.11 14.51 7.79
C PRO A 200 -5.29 14.98 9.24
N HIS A 201 -4.20 15.06 9.99
CA HIS A 201 -4.17 15.52 11.38
C HIS A 201 -3.59 16.95 11.46
N PRO A 202 -4.17 17.88 12.23
CA PRO A 202 -3.82 19.31 12.18
C PRO A 202 -2.39 19.66 12.65
N ILE A 203 -1.71 18.79 13.40
CA ILE A 203 -0.40 19.06 14.02
C ILE A 203 0.69 18.07 13.56
N PHE A 204 0.29 16.88 13.08
CA PHE A 204 1.19 15.76 12.84
C PHE A 204 1.04 15.21 11.42
N GLU A 205 2.17 14.96 10.78
CA GLU A 205 2.29 14.34 9.46
C GLU A 205 2.96 12.97 9.65
N ARG A 206 2.38 11.90 9.12
CA ARG A 206 2.90 10.55 9.32
C ARG A 206 4.08 10.25 8.41
N SER A 207 5.14 9.64 8.95
CA SER A 207 6.24 9.07 8.16
C SER A 207 6.51 7.62 8.59
N ASN A 208 5.81 6.67 7.97
CA ASN A 208 5.81 5.25 8.34
C ASN A 208 5.35 4.97 9.79
N SER A 209 6.29 4.87 10.73
CA SER A 209 6.04 4.75 12.17
C SER A 209 6.52 5.99 12.94
N ASP A 210 7.26 6.89 12.30
CA ASP A 210 7.58 8.19 12.87
C ASP A 210 6.41 9.16 12.63
N ILE A 211 6.29 10.19 13.48
CA ILE A 211 5.36 11.31 13.28
C ILE A 211 6.15 12.61 13.25
N ILE A 212 5.80 13.51 12.33
CA ILE A 212 6.48 14.77 12.09
C ILE A 212 5.59 15.90 12.58
N CYS A 213 6.09 16.73 13.49
CA CYS A 213 5.46 17.99 13.89
C CYS A 213 6.22 19.16 13.25
N ARG A 214 5.53 20.03 12.51
CA ARG A 214 6.13 21.21 11.87
C ARG A 214 5.86 22.45 12.72
N VAL A 215 6.86 22.92 13.45
CA VAL A 215 6.76 24.11 14.30
C VAL A 215 7.19 25.34 13.51
N LYS A 216 6.33 26.35 13.43
CA LYS A 216 6.66 27.63 12.78
C LYS A 216 7.28 28.59 13.79
N LEU A 217 8.45 29.15 13.48
CA LEU A 217 9.19 30.09 14.34
C LEU A 217 9.50 31.36 13.56
N THR A 218 9.38 32.54 14.18
CA THR A 218 9.94 33.77 13.57
C THR A 218 11.47 33.73 13.59
N LEU A 219 12.12 34.42 12.65
CA LEU A 219 13.58 34.56 12.63
C LEU A 219 14.16 35.03 13.99
N LYS A 220 13.44 35.90 14.72
CA LYS A 220 13.83 36.31 16.09
C LYS A 220 13.88 35.12 17.06
N GLN A 221 12.85 34.28 17.08
CA GLN A 221 12.78 33.09 17.95
C GLN A 221 13.77 32.00 17.52
N ALA A 222 14.14 31.97 16.24
CA ALA A 222 15.13 31.04 15.70
C ALA A 222 16.57 31.41 16.11
N LEU A 223 16.87 32.71 16.22
CA LEU A 223 18.20 33.23 16.57
C LEU A 223 18.42 33.47 18.07
N LEU A 224 17.37 33.88 18.80
CA LEU A 224 17.44 34.22 20.24
C LEU A 224 16.78 33.17 21.14
N GLY A 225 16.27 32.09 20.55
CA GLY A 225 15.49 31.06 21.23
C GLY A 225 14.09 31.48 21.66
N THR A 226 13.33 30.47 22.09
CA THR A 226 12.00 30.63 22.67
C THR A 226 11.61 29.41 23.52
N LEU A 227 10.43 29.44 24.13
CA LEU A 227 9.82 28.27 24.78
C LEU A 227 8.76 27.68 23.84
N ILE A 228 8.99 26.45 23.39
CA ILE A 228 8.13 25.74 22.44
C ILE A 228 7.38 24.64 23.21
N VAL A 229 6.04 24.70 23.19
CA VAL A 229 5.19 23.66 23.78
C VAL A 229 4.89 22.60 22.72
N ILE A 230 5.46 21.41 22.89
CA ILE A 230 5.35 20.28 21.96
C ILE A 230 4.26 19.32 22.47
N PRO A 231 3.16 19.13 21.75
CA PRO A 231 2.19 18.08 22.07
C PRO A 231 2.72 16.70 21.67
N PHE A 232 2.27 15.67 22.38
CA PHE A 232 2.41 14.27 21.97
C PHE A 232 1.11 13.78 21.31
N LEU A 233 1.20 12.70 20.52
CA LEU A 233 0.01 12.04 19.95
C LEU A 233 -0.86 11.39 21.03
N ASP A 234 -0.23 10.87 22.10
CA ASP A 234 -0.95 10.45 23.29
C ASP A 234 -1.29 11.67 24.16
N SER A 235 -2.55 12.13 24.04
CA SER A 235 -3.12 13.25 24.81
C SER A 235 -3.17 13.03 26.33
N THR A 236 -2.82 11.85 26.85
CA THR A 236 -2.66 11.65 28.29
C THR A 236 -1.31 12.15 28.84
N LYS A 237 -0.31 12.36 27.96
CA LYS A 237 1.01 12.88 28.35
C LYS A 237 0.98 14.41 28.44
N PRO A 238 1.64 15.01 29.46
CA PRO A 238 1.83 16.46 29.49
C PRO A 238 2.73 16.90 28.31
N PRO A 239 2.45 18.04 27.66
CA PRO A 239 3.25 18.50 26.52
C PRO A 239 4.66 18.91 26.98
N TYR A 240 5.66 18.59 26.16
CA TYR A 240 7.06 18.89 26.47
C TYR A 240 7.39 20.37 26.23
N GLN A 241 8.10 21.00 27.16
CA GLN A 241 8.55 22.38 27.06
C GLN A 241 10.00 22.45 26.54
N LEU A 242 10.16 22.50 25.22
CA LEU A 242 11.47 22.68 24.60
C LEU A 242 11.94 24.13 24.75
N ARG A 243 13.07 24.32 25.41
CA ARG A 243 13.80 25.59 25.46
C ARG A 243 14.83 25.59 24.33
N THR A 244 14.92 26.70 23.60
CA THR A 244 15.89 26.88 22.50
C THR A 244 16.79 28.10 22.68
N PHE A 245 16.92 28.61 23.92
CA PHE A 245 17.71 29.82 24.22
C PHE A 245 19.23 29.63 24.09
N ASP A 246 19.69 28.38 24.14
CA ASP A 246 21.11 28.00 24.12
C ASP A 246 21.60 27.59 22.72
N GLU A 247 20.76 27.70 21.68
CA GLU A 247 21.07 27.24 20.31
C GLU A 247 20.36 28.07 19.22
N ILE A 248 20.98 28.15 18.03
CA ILE A 248 20.33 28.72 16.84
C ILE A 248 19.59 27.62 16.09
N ILE A 249 18.28 27.81 15.88
CA ILE A 249 17.43 26.87 15.15
C ILE A 249 17.43 27.24 13.66
N THR A 250 17.91 26.34 12.81
CA THR A 250 17.88 26.49 11.34
C THR A 250 16.70 25.70 10.74
N PRO A 251 16.31 25.96 9.48
CA PRO A 251 15.31 25.12 8.77
C PRO A 251 15.70 23.65 8.64
N GLN A 252 16.99 23.32 8.82
CA GLN A 252 17.54 21.97 8.77
C GLN A 252 17.70 21.34 10.16
N THR A 253 17.49 22.08 11.25
CA THR A 253 17.49 21.53 12.60
C THR A 253 16.30 20.58 12.78
N GLU A 254 16.56 19.37 13.28
CA GLU A 254 15.53 18.45 13.77
C GLU A 254 15.71 18.20 15.27
N LYS A 255 14.60 18.02 15.99
CA LYS A 255 14.62 17.50 17.37
C LYS A 255 13.82 16.21 17.42
N ARG A 256 14.45 15.12 17.88
CA ARG A 256 13.84 13.78 17.95
C ARG A 256 13.49 13.43 19.39
N PHE A 257 12.26 12.95 19.57
CA PHE A 257 11.73 12.42 20.82
C PHE A 257 11.54 10.90 20.61
N PRO A 258 12.47 10.06 21.10
CA PRO A 258 12.53 8.66 20.70
C PRO A 258 11.40 7.83 21.33
N ASN A 259 10.81 6.92 20.54
CA ASN A 259 9.63 6.10 20.88
C ASN A 259 8.29 6.87 21.02
N GLU A 260 8.26 8.18 20.76
CA GLU A 260 7.05 9.01 20.83
C GLU A 260 6.27 9.09 19.49
N GLY A 261 6.71 8.34 18.47
CA GLY A 261 5.96 8.06 17.24
C GLY A 261 4.96 6.93 17.40
N LEU A 262 4.47 6.39 16.28
CA LEU A 262 3.52 5.28 16.21
C LEU A 262 4.19 3.92 16.49
N PRO A 263 3.45 2.92 16.99
CA PRO A 263 3.96 1.55 17.13
C PRO A 263 4.29 0.90 15.76
N TYR A 264 5.16 -0.12 15.77
CA TYR A 264 5.45 -0.92 14.57
C TYR A 264 4.42 -2.06 14.40
N PRO A 265 3.82 -2.25 13.20
CA PRO A 265 2.73 -3.20 13.01
C PRO A 265 3.11 -4.69 13.10
N LYS A 266 4.40 -5.02 13.15
CA LYS A 266 4.91 -6.38 13.43
C LYS A 266 5.28 -6.60 14.90
N ASP A 267 5.52 -5.52 15.64
CA ASP A 267 6.01 -5.54 17.01
C ASP A 267 5.56 -4.25 17.73
N PRO A 268 4.32 -4.20 18.24
CA PRO A 268 3.77 -3.00 18.85
C PRO A 268 4.45 -2.58 20.16
N THR A 269 5.40 -3.37 20.68
CA THR A 269 6.22 -2.97 21.84
C THR A 269 7.25 -1.90 21.46
N LYS A 270 7.63 -1.84 20.18
CA LYS A 270 8.53 -0.82 19.62
C LYS A 270 7.71 0.27 18.94
N ARG A 271 8.22 1.51 18.98
CA ARG A 271 7.59 2.71 18.42
C ARG A 271 8.62 3.51 17.62
N GLY A 272 8.17 4.27 16.62
CA GLY A 272 9.00 5.25 15.92
C GLY A 272 9.23 6.52 16.74
N ASP A 273 9.80 7.55 16.13
CA ASP A 273 10.11 8.83 16.76
C ASP A 273 9.01 9.89 16.54
N LEU A 274 8.87 10.83 17.48
CA LEU A 274 8.30 12.15 17.19
C LEU A 274 9.44 13.08 16.73
N ILE A 275 9.36 13.56 15.49
CA ILE A 275 10.36 14.40 14.84
C ILE A 275 9.82 15.82 14.71
N ILE A 276 10.45 16.78 15.40
CA ILE A 276 10.14 18.20 15.25
C ILE A 276 11.01 18.78 14.15
N LYS A 277 10.38 19.39 13.14
CA LYS A 277 11.02 20.18 12.08
C LYS A 277 10.59 21.64 12.21
N PHE A 278 11.48 22.57 11.88
CA PHE A 278 11.21 24.00 12.05
C PHE A 278 11.02 24.73 10.71
N GLU A 279 9.92 25.46 10.59
CA GLU A 279 9.64 26.36 9.47
C GLU A 279 9.95 27.80 9.92
N ILE A 280 11.03 28.37 9.39
CA ILE A 280 11.49 29.70 9.80
C ILE A 280 10.78 30.77 8.98
N LEU A 281 9.95 31.57 9.66
CA LEU A 281 9.22 32.70 9.13
C LEU A 281 10.12 33.94 9.13
N PHE A 282 10.62 34.28 7.95
CA PHE A 282 11.38 35.51 7.70
C PHE A 282 10.46 36.73 7.61
N PRO A 283 10.93 37.93 8.01
CA PRO A 283 10.20 39.17 7.76
C PRO A 283 10.11 39.45 6.24
N LYS A 284 8.96 39.95 5.78
CA LYS A 284 8.72 40.23 4.35
C LYS A 284 9.54 41.40 3.79
N SER A 285 9.96 42.30 4.67
CA SER A 285 10.81 43.45 4.38
C SER A 285 11.46 43.93 5.69
N LEU A 286 12.53 44.73 5.56
CA LEU A 286 13.18 45.43 6.67
C LEU A 286 13.08 46.94 6.43
N ASN A 287 12.98 47.72 7.51
CA ASN A 287 13.16 49.18 7.44
C ASN A 287 14.65 49.55 7.52
N SER A 288 15.02 50.80 7.20
CA SER A 288 16.42 51.23 7.12
C SER A 288 17.23 50.97 8.39
N GLN A 289 16.62 51.16 9.58
CA GLN A 289 17.30 50.87 10.86
C GLN A 289 17.55 49.37 11.03
N GLN A 290 16.56 48.53 10.67
CA GLN A 290 16.69 47.08 10.71
C GLN A 290 17.74 46.54 9.73
N SER A 291 17.85 47.13 8.53
CA SER A 291 18.90 46.80 7.56
C SER A 291 20.28 47.15 8.11
N THR A 292 20.50 48.38 8.59
CA THR A 292 21.79 48.79 9.19
C THR A 292 22.16 47.94 10.41
N PHE A 293 21.19 47.54 11.24
CA PHE A 293 21.46 46.58 12.32
C PHE A 293 21.86 45.20 11.75
N ALA A 294 21.16 44.67 10.76
CA ALA A 294 21.50 43.39 10.14
C ALA A 294 22.91 43.42 9.52
N GLU A 295 23.27 44.47 8.78
CA GLU A 295 24.61 44.71 8.23
C GLU A 295 25.67 44.72 9.35
N SER A 296 25.39 45.39 10.48
CA SER A 296 26.33 45.49 11.60
C SER A 296 26.53 44.19 12.41
N TYR A 297 25.54 43.30 12.44
CA TYR A 297 25.55 42.08 13.27
C TYR A 297 25.74 40.77 12.48
N PHE A 298 25.59 40.78 11.15
CA PHE A 298 25.79 39.60 10.29
C PHE A 298 26.87 39.85 9.21
N PRO A 299 28.15 40.02 9.60
CA PRO A 299 29.24 40.42 8.69
C PRO A 299 29.66 39.34 7.66
N ASN A 300 29.02 38.16 7.66
CA ASN A 300 29.33 37.05 6.75
C ASN A 300 28.48 37.15 5.45
N SER A 301 28.47 38.31 4.80
CA SER A 301 27.78 38.49 3.51
C SER A 301 28.64 37.99 2.34
N LEU A 302 27.99 37.30 1.39
CA LEU A 302 28.44 37.35 0.01
C LEU A 302 27.71 38.51 -0.66
N ASP A 303 28.28 39.72 -0.57
CA ASP A 303 27.77 40.92 -1.25
C ASP A 303 27.64 40.70 -2.78
N PHE A 304 28.35 39.71 -3.32
CA PHE A 304 28.31 39.30 -4.71
C PHE A 304 28.16 37.78 -4.86
N TYR A 305 26.96 37.27 -4.58
CA TYR A 305 26.61 35.87 -4.86
C TYR A 305 26.42 35.63 -6.37
N GLN A 306 27.43 35.07 -7.03
CA GLN A 306 27.27 34.49 -8.38
C GLN A 306 27.21 32.96 -8.28
N PRO A 307 26.09 32.31 -8.66
CA PRO A 307 25.97 30.85 -8.62
C PRO A 307 26.70 30.13 -9.77
N TYR A 308 27.36 30.88 -10.66
CA TYR A 308 28.19 30.37 -11.75
C TYR A 308 29.50 31.14 -11.77
N ASP A 309 30.64 30.46 -11.64
CA ASP A 309 31.92 31.01 -12.07
C ASP A 309 31.86 31.25 -13.58
N SER A 310 31.96 32.52 -13.99
CA SER A 310 32.10 32.89 -15.40
C SER A 310 33.54 32.65 -15.86
N VAL A 311 33.90 31.37 -15.95
CA VAL A 311 35.12 30.92 -16.64
C VAL A 311 35.06 31.47 -18.06
N LEU A 312 36.17 32.06 -18.55
CA LEU A 312 36.34 32.72 -19.86
C LEU A 312 36.14 34.27 -19.94
N HIS A 313 36.49 35.05 -18.89
CA HIS A 313 36.92 36.45 -19.13
C HIS A 313 38.13 36.95 -18.32
N THR A 314 39.19 36.16 -18.23
CA THR A 314 40.55 36.65 -17.94
C THR A 314 41.56 36.01 -18.90
N THR A 315 41.52 36.49 -20.15
CA THR A 315 42.61 36.30 -21.11
C THR A 315 42.63 37.42 -22.16
N ILE A 316 43.76 38.11 -22.26
CA ILE A 316 44.20 38.89 -23.44
C ILE A 316 43.35 40.15 -23.77
N ILE A 317 43.40 41.16 -22.89
CA ILE A 317 43.31 42.58 -23.34
C ILE A 317 44.51 43.41 -22.81
N ASP A 318 44.95 43.22 -21.56
CA ASP A 318 46.03 44.07 -20.99
C ASP A 318 47.44 43.84 -21.55
N ARG A 319 47.65 42.83 -22.42
CA ARG A 319 48.96 42.64 -23.10
C ARG A 319 49.23 43.68 -24.19
N THR A 320 48.22 44.29 -24.80
CA THR A 320 48.43 45.29 -25.88
C THR A 320 48.72 46.69 -25.35
N LYS A 321 48.41 47.00 -24.09
CA LYS A 321 48.65 48.33 -23.50
C LYS A 321 50.06 48.54 -22.94
N GLN A 322 50.83 47.47 -22.69
CA GLN A 322 52.19 47.57 -22.13
C GLN A 322 53.32 47.61 -23.19
N GLN A 323 53.02 47.50 -24.49
CA GLN A 323 54.03 47.52 -25.57
C GLN A 323 54.00 48.76 -26.47
N GLN A 324 53.23 49.81 -26.13
CA GLN A 324 53.21 51.08 -26.87
C GLN A 324 53.60 52.32 -26.04
N GLN A 325 54.13 52.14 -24.82
CA GLN A 325 54.75 53.24 -24.05
C GLN A 325 56.28 53.20 -24.11
N GLN A 326 56.85 53.32 -25.31
CA GLN A 326 58.28 53.61 -25.46
C GLN A 326 58.63 54.34 -26.78
N GLN A 327 58.02 55.50 -27.00
CA GLN A 327 58.60 56.62 -27.76
C GLN A 327 57.80 57.91 -27.49
N THR A 328 58.51 58.98 -27.11
CA THR A 328 58.03 60.37 -27.11
C THR A 328 58.70 61.12 -28.28
N PRO A 329 58.15 62.24 -28.77
CA PRO A 329 58.36 63.55 -28.13
C PRO A 329 57.06 64.30 -27.76
N PRO A 330 57.14 65.42 -27.02
CA PRO A 330 55.97 66.20 -26.58
C PRO A 330 55.63 67.38 -27.51
N THR A 331 54.41 67.96 -27.40
CA THR A 331 54.13 69.42 -27.35
C THR A 331 52.63 69.75 -27.18
N GLN A 332 52.30 70.40 -26.06
CA GLN A 332 51.30 71.47 -25.81
C GLN A 332 49.78 71.41 -26.20
N HIS A 333 48.99 71.83 -25.20
CA HIS A 333 47.83 72.78 -25.22
C HIS A 333 46.38 72.40 -25.64
N GLN A 334 45.49 72.65 -24.66
CA GLN A 334 44.21 73.40 -24.72
C GLN A 334 42.86 72.74 -25.14
N SER A 335 41.99 72.58 -24.12
CA SER A 335 40.56 72.99 -24.02
C SER A 335 39.45 72.48 -24.96
N SER A 336 38.27 72.24 -24.36
CA SER A 336 36.91 72.19 -24.97
C SER A 336 36.62 71.03 -25.97
N SER A 337 35.38 70.65 -26.28
CA SER A 337 34.09 70.61 -25.56
C SER A 337 33.09 69.71 -26.33
N THR A 338 31.83 69.61 -25.87
CA THR A 338 30.62 69.32 -26.69
C THR A 338 30.47 67.98 -27.44
N THR A 339 29.49 67.20 -26.97
CA THR A 339 28.55 66.34 -27.72
C THR A 339 27.76 67.11 -28.81
N PRO A 340 26.82 66.51 -29.61
CA PRO A 340 26.42 65.08 -29.78
C PRO A 340 26.21 64.64 -31.27
N LEU A 341 25.69 63.40 -31.48
CA LEU A 341 24.50 63.04 -32.33
C LEU A 341 24.68 61.82 -33.27
N LYS A 342 23.67 60.91 -33.21
CA LYS A 342 23.07 60.13 -34.32
C LYS A 342 23.94 59.07 -35.05
N SER A 343 23.40 58.02 -35.68
CA SER A 343 22.05 57.39 -35.64
C SER A 343 22.03 56.07 -36.45
N GLN A 344 20.93 55.29 -36.34
CA GLN A 344 20.52 54.20 -37.25
C GLN A 344 21.39 52.91 -37.16
N SER A 345 20.91 51.65 -37.12
CA SER A 345 19.66 50.91 -37.41
C SER A 345 19.78 50.00 -38.65
N SER A 346 18.97 48.93 -38.69
CA SER A 346 18.90 47.85 -39.71
C SER A 346 20.21 47.03 -39.87
N SER A 347 20.28 45.72 -39.61
CA SER A 347 19.45 44.53 -39.97
C SER A 347 19.88 43.85 -41.27
N ASN A 348 19.46 42.58 -41.43
CA ASN A 348 19.68 41.68 -42.58
C ASN A 348 21.07 40.99 -42.60
N THR A 349 21.26 39.77 -43.13
CA THR A 349 20.34 38.65 -43.41
C THR A 349 21.15 37.34 -43.56
N THR A 350 20.53 36.21 -43.21
CA THR A 350 20.79 34.80 -43.57
C THR A 350 21.89 34.48 -44.61
N ASN A 351 22.72 33.46 -44.34
CA ASN A 351 22.96 32.40 -45.34
C ASN A 351 23.53 31.07 -44.79
N ASN A 352 23.32 30.02 -45.59
CA ASN A 352 23.77 28.63 -45.43
C ASN A 352 25.31 28.52 -45.34
N SER A 353 25.95 27.40 -44.96
CA SER A 353 25.60 26.01 -45.27
C SER A 353 26.34 24.97 -44.41
N SER A 354 25.92 23.71 -44.51
CA SER A 354 26.59 22.54 -43.94
C SER A 354 28.00 22.32 -44.52
N ASN A 355 28.93 21.81 -43.70
CA ASN A 355 29.82 20.74 -44.16
C ASN A 355 30.35 19.86 -43.01
N ASN A 356 31.08 18.81 -43.38
CA ASN A 356 31.16 17.55 -42.64
C ASN A 356 32.52 17.28 -41.94
N ASN A 357 32.53 16.23 -41.11
CA ASN A 357 33.66 15.33 -40.81
C ASN A 357 34.80 15.70 -39.82
N ASN A 358 34.95 14.77 -38.85
CA ASN A 358 36.15 14.01 -38.45
C ASN A 358 36.92 14.33 -37.15
N ASN A 359 36.97 13.28 -36.31
CA ASN A 359 38.14 12.69 -35.62
C ASN A 359 39.10 13.64 -34.89
N ASN A 360 39.22 13.57 -33.56
CA ASN A 360 39.72 12.39 -32.85
C ASN A 360 39.44 12.49 -31.33
N ASN A 361 39.43 11.36 -30.62
CA ASN A 361 40.27 11.23 -29.42
C ASN A 361 40.54 9.76 -29.07
N ASN A 362 41.63 9.51 -28.34
CA ASN A 362 42.23 8.18 -28.20
C ASN A 362 42.75 7.95 -26.77
N ASN A 363 42.77 6.69 -26.34
CA ASN A 363 43.54 6.12 -25.21
C ASN A 363 43.30 6.59 -23.75
N ASN A 364 42.95 5.59 -22.91
CA ASN A 364 43.58 5.26 -21.61
C ASN A 364 43.30 6.17 -20.37
N ASN A 365 43.36 5.70 -19.10
CA ASN A 365 43.89 4.42 -18.59
C ASN A 365 43.30 3.97 -17.21
N ASN A 366 43.56 2.69 -16.88
CA ASN A 366 43.82 2.10 -15.54
C ASN A 366 42.72 1.82 -14.46
N ASN A 367 42.89 0.62 -13.86
CA ASN A 367 42.63 0.21 -12.45
C ASN A 367 41.17 -0.02 -11.97
N ASN A 368 40.86 -0.98 -11.05
CA ASN A 368 41.71 -1.97 -10.35
C ASN A 368 40.96 -3.23 -9.86
N ASN A 369 41.71 -4.33 -9.70
CA ASN A 369 41.58 -5.48 -8.75
C ASN A 369 40.22 -5.97 -8.19
N ASN A 370 39.98 -7.29 -8.26
CA ASN A 370 39.77 -8.09 -7.04
C ASN A 370 40.21 -9.58 -7.17
N SER A 371 40.00 -10.40 -6.14
CA SER A 371 40.96 -11.41 -5.67
C SER A 371 40.48 -12.88 -5.62
N LYS A 372 41.37 -13.82 -5.23
CA LYS A 372 41.19 -15.28 -5.28
C LYS A 372 40.79 -15.92 -3.93
N SER A 373 40.13 -17.07 -4.01
CA SER A 373 39.81 -18.03 -2.91
C SER A 373 41.07 -18.81 -2.43
N PRO A 374 41.06 -19.60 -1.32
CA PRO A 374 40.42 -20.94 -1.34
C PRO A 374 39.82 -21.47 0.00
N HIS A 375 39.29 -22.71 -0.09
CA HIS A 375 38.91 -23.67 0.98
C HIS A 375 39.95 -23.87 2.13
N ARG A 376 39.68 -24.53 3.29
CA ARG A 376 38.78 -25.67 3.68
C ARG A 376 38.48 -25.57 5.22
N HIS A 377 38.00 -26.51 6.04
CA HIS A 377 37.73 -27.96 5.94
C HIS A 377 36.45 -28.40 6.73
N SER A 378 36.52 -29.40 7.64
CA SER A 378 35.38 -29.96 8.44
C SER A 378 35.89 -30.79 9.64
N ALA A 379 35.15 -30.87 10.78
CA ALA A 379 35.11 -32.01 11.71
C ALA A 379 34.01 -31.89 12.82
N ASN A 380 33.57 -33.03 13.38
CA ASN A 380 32.42 -33.20 14.30
C ASN A 380 32.73 -33.12 15.82
N ASN A 381 31.68 -32.84 16.63
CA ASN A 381 31.20 -33.53 17.87
C ASN A 381 30.35 -32.51 18.70
N GLY A 382 29.28 -32.80 19.46
CA GLY A 382 28.86 -33.98 20.24
C GLY A 382 29.13 -33.73 21.75
N CYS A 383 28.23 -33.91 22.73
CA CYS A 383 26.80 -34.28 22.77
C CYS A 383 26.17 -33.95 24.16
N HIS A 384 24.83 -34.01 24.31
CA HIS A 384 23.99 -34.09 25.53
C HIS A 384 24.24 -33.20 26.79
N LYS A 385 23.18 -32.51 27.26
CA LYS A 385 22.34 -32.96 28.41
C LYS A 385 21.12 -32.05 28.67
N SER A 386 20.02 -32.65 29.14
CA SER A 386 18.81 -31.97 29.67
C SER A 386 18.95 -31.74 31.19
N PRO A 387 18.07 -30.94 31.83
CA PRO A 387 16.80 -31.50 32.33
C PRO A 387 15.57 -30.56 32.28
N ALA A 388 14.42 -31.14 32.58
CA ALA A 388 13.13 -30.52 32.90
C ALA A 388 12.41 -31.44 33.92
N PRO A 389 11.26 -31.09 34.53
CA PRO A 389 10.48 -29.84 34.46
C PRO A 389 10.27 -29.17 35.83
N ASN A 390 9.51 -28.06 35.89
CA ASN A 390 8.75 -27.72 37.10
C ASN A 390 7.58 -26.75 36.85
N SER A 391 6.39 -27.12 37.33
CA SER A 391 5.11 -26.38 37.36
C SER A 391 4.14 -27.27 38.18
N PRO A 392 3.23 -26.76 39.06
CA PRO A 392 2.45 -25.54 38.86
C PRO A 392 2.36 -24.60 40.07
N ASN A 393 1.78 -23.41 39.85
CA ASN A 393 1.04 -22.66 40.87
C ASN A 393 -0.03 -21.78 40.21
N GLN A 394 -1.29 -21.90 40.65
CA GLN A 394 -2.35 -20.89 40.44
C GLN A 394 -2.77 -20.32 41.82
N PRO A 395 -3.86 -19.53 41.94
CA PRO A 395 -3.69 -18.09 42.08
C PRO A 395 -4.08 -17.58 43.49
N LYS A 396 -3.53 -16.44 43.90
CA LYS A 396 -4.05 -15.69 45.05
C LYS A 396 -5.01 -14.61 44.61
N SER A 397 -6.25 -14.72 45.07
CA SER A 397 -7.32 -13.74 44.88
C SER A 397 -7.08 -12.48 45.72
N ALA A 398 -7.26 -11.30 45.13
CA ALA A 398 -7.39 -10.03 45.84
C ALA A 398 -8.55 -9.23 45.21
N SER A 399 -9.64 -9.08 45.96
CA SER A 399 -10.86 -8.43 45.45
C SER A 399 -10.75 -6.91 45.47
N VAL A 400 -10.90 -6.27 44.31
CA VAL A 400 -11.13 -4.83 44.22
C VAL A 400 -12.54 -4.53 44.72
N ARG A 401 -12.68 -3.64 45.72
CA ARG A 401 -13.98 -3.06 46.10
C ARG A 401 -14.25 -1.79 45.29
N ILE A 402 -15.39 -1.76 44.62
CA ILE A 402 -15.86 -0.63 43.82
C ILE A 402 -16.84 0.21 44.67
N PRO A 403 -16.74 1.55 44.72
CA PRO A 403 -17.71 2.41 45.38
C PRO A 403 -19.02 2.55 44.55
N PRO A 404 -20.19 2.73 45.18
CA PRO A 404 -21.49 2.76 44.50
C PRO A 404 -21.75 4.05 43.69
N PRO A 405 -22.67 4.00 42.69
CA PRO A 405 -22.98 5.14 41.83
C PRO A 405 -23.86 6.20 42.50
N VAL A 406 -23.76 7.44 42.02
CA VAL A 406 -24.53 8.61 42.48
C VAL A 406 -25.76 8.82 41.58
N PRO A 407 -26.98 9.05 42.12
CA PRO A 407 -28.20 9.24 41.32
C PRO A 407 -28.28 10.62 40.66
N PRO A 408 -29.04 10.76 39.55
CA PRO A 408 -29.19 12.02 38.82
C PRO A 408 -30.08 13.03 39.57
N ARG A 409 -29.73 14.32 39.49
CA ARG A 409 -30.47 15.41 40.14
C ARG A 409 -31.32 16.20 39.14
N THR A 410 -32.62 15.94 39.13
CA THR A 410 -33.61 16.73 38.38
C THR A 410 -34.01 17.99 39.14
N THR A 411 -33.90 19.17 38.52
CA THR A 411 -34.58 20.40 38.97
C THR A 411 -35.04 21.21 37.75
N SER A 412 -36.26 21.72 37.82
CA SER A 412 -36.99 22.43 36.75
C SER A 412 -36.88 23.96 36.86
N THR A 413 -37.67 24.67 36.03
CA THR A 413 -38.04 26.11 36.16
C THR A 413 -36.91 27.10 35.80
N SER A 414 -37.14 28.28 35.18
CA SER A 414 -38.38 29.03 34.93
C SER A 414 -38.36 29.77 33.57
N TYR A 415 -39.50 30.38 33.20
CA TYR A 415 -39.74 31.07 31.92
C TYR A 415 -39.83 32.61 32.12
N THR A 416 -38.91 33.39 31.53
CA THR A 416 -38.98 34.84 31.24
C THR A 416 -37.97 35.16 30.12
N GLY A 417 -38.05 36.24 29.32
CA GLY A 417 -39.14 37.23 29.17
C GLY A 417 -38.70 38.55 28.50
N THR A 418 -39.18 38.79 27.26
CA THR A 418 -39.25 40.09 26.51
C THR A 418 -37.98 40.80 25.99
N TYR A 419 -38.21 41.63 24.95
CA TYR A 419 -37.33 42.53 24.18
C TYR A 419 -36.32 41.85 23.21
N ALA A 420 -36.17 42.13 21.91
CA ALA A 420 -36.74 43.04 20.87
C ALA A 420 -35.66 43.93 20.20
N ASN A 421 -35.92 44.35 18.94
CA ASN A 421 -35.09 45.19 18.05
C ASN A 421 -33.86 44.46 17.44
N ASP A 422 -33.38 44.73 16.22
CA ASP A 422 -33.96 45.37 15.03
C ASP A 422 -33.11 45.09 13.76
N ALA A 423 -33.63 45.47 12.57
CA ALA A 423 -32.98 45.44 11.24
C ALA A 423 -32.67 44.02 10.66
N VAL A 424 -32.90 43.68 9.38
CA VAL A 424 -32.91 44.42 8.08
C VAL A 424 -31.50 44.77 7.56
N PHE A 425 -30.84 43.79 6.94
CA PHE A 425 -30.68 43.76 5.47
C PHE A 425 -30.41 42.33 4.96
#